data_AF-A0A6N2UIV1-F1
#
_entry.id   AF-A0A6N2UIV1-F1
#
_cell.length_a   1.000
_cell.length_b   1.000
_cell.length_c   1.000
_cell.angle_alpha   90.00
_cell.angle_beta   90.00
_cell.angle_gamma   90.00
#
_symmetry.space_group_name_H-M   'P 1'
#
loop_
_entity.id
_entity.type
_entity.pdbx_description
1 polymer ?
#
loop_
_entity_poly.entity_id
_entity_poly.type
_entity_poly.pdbx_seq_one_letter_code
_entity_poly.pdbx_strand_id
1 'polypeptide(L)'
;MLKKLICFMALITFCAFSGCSESSQNENIELEDAPWGITMEDVFETYGVNKDTVENLIENKNDSYFALENGQEMFGEKTSQIYFSFVDASFSGKPQQLYEIRVVYPDDADMEQVLKKMKKDFGKTVPNISLYSLLSMAVSEYEEKENAAYWTSQSLKEVVPKENAEEYKRMWENFQQGLNAENWDEFSEKSHLTYGIYAGGKDAVPMFEKNGICLFAGNLILHNAIMEQLETEK
;
A
#
# COMPACT_ATOMS: atom_id res chain seq x y z
N MET A 1 -41.94 18.42 -45.00
CA MET A 1 -40.92 17.37 -45.25
C MET A 1 -40.07 17.24 -44.00
N LEU A 2 -40.19 16.10 -43.33
CA LEU A 2 -39.61 15.80 -42.03
C LEU A 2 -38.18 15.26 -42.24
N LYS A 3 -37.14 15.99 -41.82
CA LYS A 3 -35.77 15.48 -41.82
C LYS A 3 -35.42 14.97 -40.41
N LYS A 4 -35.13 13.68 -40.36
CA LYS A 4 -34.89 12.87 -39.17
C LYS A 4 -33.66 13.33 -38.40
N LEU A 5 -33.82 13.43 -37.08
CA LEU A 5 -32.77 13.51 -36.07
C LEU A 5 -32.11 12.13 -35.96
N ILE A 6 -30.79 12.05 -36.14
CA ILE A 6 -30.01 10.81 -35.92
C ILE A 6 -29.23 11.01 -34.61
N CYS A 7 -29.67 10.31 -33.56
CA CYS A 7 -28.92 10.18 -32.32
C CYS A 7 -27.74 9.23 -32.53
N PHE A 8 -26.52 9.73 -32.32
CA PHE A 8 -25.33 8.88 -32.14
C PHE A 8 -25.31 8.41 -30.68
N MET A 9 -25.74 7.17 -30.41
CA MET A 9 -25.37 6.46 -29.19
C MET A 9 -24.05 5.74 -29.46
N ALA A 10 -22.97 6.21 -28.86
CA ALA A 10 -21.72 5.47 -28.78
C ALA A 10 -21.89 4.38 -27.71
N LEU A 11 -22.11 3.13 -28.15
CA LEU A 11 -21.98 1.95 -27.31
C LEU A 11 -20.47 1.72 -27.06
N ILE A 12 -19.98 2.11 -25.88
CA ILE A 12 -18.67 1.66 -25.42
C ILE A 12 -18.84 0.21 -24.97
N THR A 13 -18.43 -0.71 -25.83
CA THR A 13 -18.39 -2.14 -25.51
C THR A 13 -17.20 -2.37 -24.60
N PHE A 14 -17.47 -2.56 -23.30
CA PHE A 14 -16.48 -2.99 -22.32
C PHE A 14 -16.11 -4.44 -22.65
N CYS A 15 -14.99 -4.64 -23.33
CA CYS A 15 -14.44 -5.97 -23.58
C CYS A 15 -13.89 -6.52 -22.25
N ALA A 16 -14.72 -7.28 -21.53
CA ALA A 16 -14.24 -8.15 -20.46
C ALA A 16 -13.34 -9.23 -21.08
N PHE A 17 -12.03 -9.01 -21.06
CA PHE A 17 -11.05 -10.07 -21.24
C PHE A 17 -11.08 -10.96 -20.00
N SER A 18 -11.96 -11.95 -20.01
CA SER A 18 -11.86 -13.12 -19.12
C SER A 18 -10.74 -14.04 -19.64
N GLY A 19 -9.51 -13.54 -19.55
CA GLY A 19 -8.33 -14.38 -19.55
C GLY A 19 -8.11 -14.88 -18.13
N CYS A 20 -8.46 -16.14 -17.87
CA CYS A 20 -7.87 -16.87 -16.74
C CYS A 20 -6.39 -17.09 -17.08
N SER A 21 -5.55 -16.08 -16.86
CA SER A 21 -4.20 -16.34 -16.38
C SER A 21 -4.34 -16.98 -15.01
N GLU A 22 -3.53 -17.99 -14.71
CA GLU A 22 -3.17 -18.25 -13.31
C GLU A 22 -2.73 -16.89 -12.77
N SER A 23 -3.51 -16.32 -11.83
CA SER A 23 -3.26 -14.99 -11.30
C SER A 23 -1.80 -14.95 -10.86
N SER A 24 -0.97 -14.17 -11.54
CA SER A 24 0.35 -13.81 -11.04
C SER A 24 0.10 -13.32 -9.62
N GLN A 25 0.62 -14.05 -8.64
CA GLN A 25 0.46 -13.64 -7.24
C GLN A 25 0.95 -12.20 -7.14
N ASN A 26 0.17 -11.36 -6.47
CA ASN A 26 0.46 -9.94 -6.37
C ASN A 26 1.74 -9.74 -5.56
N GLU A 27 2.87 -9.59 -6.26
CA GLU A 27 4.21 -9.61 -5.67
C GLU A 27 4.43 -8.46 -4.69
N ASN A 28 3.73 -7.33 -4.88
CA ASN A 28 3.86 -6.12 -4.09
C ASN A 28 2.65 -5.85 -3.19
N ILE A 29 1.74 -6.82 -3.00
CA ILE A 29 0.61 -6.70 -2.06
C ILE A 29 -0.14 -5.36 -2.28
N GLU A 30 -0.53 -5.11 -3.54
CA GLU A 30 -1.18 -3.86 -3.96
C GLU A 30 -2.67 -4.06 -4.28
N LEU A 31 -3.46 -2.99 -4.30
CA LEU A 31 -4.83 -3.06 -4.82
C LEU A 31 -4.83 -2.74 -6.31
N GLU A 32 -5.64 -3.46 -7.09
CA GLU A 32 -5.78 -3.21 -8.54
C GLU A 32 -6.24 -1.77 -8.82
N ASP A 33 -7.19 -1.26 -8.01
CA ASP A 33 -7.76 0.09 -8.13
C ASP A 33 -6.98 1.14 -7.30
N ALA A 34 -5.88 0.76 -6.65
CA ALA A 34 -5.01 1.71 -5.95
C ALA A 34 -3.57 1.18 -5.93
N PRO A 35 -2.90 1.11 -7.10
CA PRO A 35 -1.52 0.65 -7.17
C PRO A 35 -0.59 1.63 -6.43
N TRP A 36 0.55 1.12 -5.96
CA TRP A 36 1.52 1.96 -5.24
C TRP A 36 2.14 3.03 -6.14
N GLY A 37 2.50 4.18 -5.57
CA GLY A 37 3.18 5.23 -6.31
C GLY A 37 2.27 6.28 -6.97
N ILE A 38 0.95 6.05 -7.00
CA ILE A 38 -0.04 7.01 -7.55
C ILE A 38 -0.24 8.21 -6.60
N THR A 39 -0.79 9.30 -7.15
CA THR A 39 -1.03 10.53 -6.40
C THR A 39 -2.37 10.49 -5.65
N MET A 40 -2.58 11.44 -4.74
CA MET A 40 -3.86 11.60 -4.05
C MET A 40 -4.99 11.93 -5.03
N GLU A 41 -4.71 12.73 -6.05
CA GLU A 41 -5.65 13.06 -7.12
C GLU A 41 -6.10 11.80 -7.89
N ASP A 42 -5.19 10.87 -8.19
CA ASP A 42 -5.53 9.61 -8.86
C ASP A 42 -6.45 8.74 -7.98
N VAL A 43 -6.20 8.70 -6.67
CA VAL A 43 -7.08 7.99 -5.72
C VAL A 43 -8.43 8.69 -5.63
N PHE A 44 -8.49 10.02 -5.62
CA PHE A 44 -9.75 10.75 -5.65
C PHE A 44 -10.57 10.44 -6.89
N GLU A 45 -9.94 10.42 -8.07
CA GLU A 45 -10.62 10.04 -9.31
C GLU A 45 -11.15 8.60 -9.22
N THR A 46 -10.33 7.66 -8.78
CA THR A 46 -10.68 6.24 -8.72
C THR A 46 -11.82 5.95 -7.75
N TYR A 47 -11.81 6.59 -6.57
CA TYR A 47 -12.82 6.38 -5.53
C TYR A 47 -13.97 7.40 -5.57
N GLY A 48 -14.01 8.26 -6.60
CA GLY A 48 -15.06 9.26 -6.78
C GLY A 48 -15.13 10.30 -5.65
N VAL A 49 -13.98 10.67 -5.09
CA VAL A 49 -13.85 11.60 -3.97
C VAL A 49 -13.77 13.02 -4.50
N ASN A 50 -14.60 13.91 -3.96
CA ASN A 50 -14.47 15.34 -4.22
C ASN A 50 -13.61 15.99 -3.12
N LYS A 51 -12.43 16.50 -3.53
CA LYS A 51 -11.46 17.19 -2.67
C LYS A 51 -12.08 18.34 -1.87
N ASP A 52 -13.07 19.04 -2.42
CA ASP A 52 -13.72 20.17 -1.74
C ASP A 52 -14.66 19.73 -0.60
N THR A 53 -14.98 18.44 -0.53
CA THR A 53 -15.99 17.90 0.41
C THR A 53 -15.45 16.82 1.34
N VAL A 54 -14.19 16.40 1.18
CA VAL A 54 -13.59 15.41 2.07
C VAL A 54 -13.30 16.03 3.44
N GLU A 55 -13.93 15.52 4.48
CA GLU A 55 -13.91 16.15 5.81
C GLU A 55 -12.62 15.85 6.60
N ASN A 56 -11.93 14.76 6.28
CA ASN A 56 -10.77 14.26 7.01
C ASN A 56 -9.45 14.36 6.23
N LEU A 57 -9.32 15.38 5.38
CA LEU A 57 -8.11 15.63 4.60
C LEU A 57 -7.09 16.46 5.39
N ILE A 58 -5.86 15.96 5.45
CA ILE A 58 -4.69 16.68 5.96
C ILE A 58 -3.64 16.69 4.85
N GLU A 59 -3.19 17.89 4.47
CA GLU A 59 -2.12 18.09 3.48
C GLU A 59 -0.97 18.86 4.14
N ASN A 60 0.17 18.18 4.34
CA ASN A 60 1.41 18.81 4.74
C ASN A 60 2.40 18.80 3.57
N LYS A 61 3.58 19.38 3.79
CA LYS A 61 4.61 19.47 2.76
C LYS A 61 5.08 18.10 2.26
N ASN A 62 5.33 17.16 3.18
CA ASN A 62 5.99 15.90 2.87
C ASN A 62 5.06 14.68 3.02
N ASP A 63 3.93 14.83 3.71
CA ASP A 63 2.91 13.80 3.85
C ASP A 63 1.51 14.40 3.73
N SER A 64 0.57 13.56 3.31
CA SER A 64 -0.86 13.87 3.31
C SER A 64 -1.63 12.61 3.64
N TYR A 65 -2.83 12.78 4.14
CA TYR A 65 -3.72 11.67 4.42
C TYR A 65 -5.18 12.12 4.28
N PHE A 66 -6.04 11.20 3.86
CA PHE A 66 -7.48 11.35 4.02
C PHE A 66 -8.17 10.02 4.36
N ALA A 67 -9.37 10.13 4.92
CA ALA A 67 -10.24 8.97 5.19
C ALA A 67 -11.55 9.03 4.40
N LEU A 68 -12.00 7.87 3.93
CA LEU A 68 -13.34 7.65 3.37
C LEU A 68 -14.25 6.98 4.40
N GLU A 69 -15.44 7.53 4.60
CA GLU A 69 -16.46 7.01 5.55
C GLU A 69 -17.79 6.76 4.84
N ASN A 70 -17.75 6.31 3.59
CA ASN A 70 -18.92 6.14 2.72
C ASN A 70 -19.35 4.68 2.54
N GLY A 71 -18.76 3.74 3.29
CA GLY A 71 -19.14 2.32 3.25
C GLY A 71 -18.67 1.57 2.02
N GLN A 72 -17.58 2.00 1.39
CA GLN A 72 -16.94 1.30 0.28
C GLN A 72 -16.64 -0.16 0.65
N GLU A 73 -16.76 -1.04 -0.34
CA GLU A 73 -16.47 -2.47 -0.15
C GLU A 73 -14.98 -2.71 -0.40
N MET A 74 -14.32 -3.42 0.51
CA MET A 74 -12.97 -3.93 0.32
C MET A 74 -12.92 -5.39 0.77
N PHE A 75 -12.26 -6.23 -0.03
CA PHE A 75 -12.15 -7.67 0.21
C PHE A 75 -13.50 -8.38 0.43
N GLY A 76 -14.57 -7.84 -0.15
CA GLY A 76 -15.93 -8.39 -0.08
C GLY A 76 -16.76 -7.94 1.11
N GLU A 77 -16.24 -7.07 1.99
CA GLU A 77 -16.98 -6.55 3.15
C GLU A 77 -17.05 -5.02 3.11
N LYS A 78 -18.16 -4.46 3.64
CA LYS A 78 -18.31 -3.02 3.78
C LYS A 78 -17.38 -2.48 4.86
N THR A 79 -16.72 -1.38 4.56
CA THR A 79 -15.79 -0.73 5.46
C THR A 79 -16.49 0.33 6.31
N SER A 80 -16.02 0.54 7.53
CA SER A 80 -16.35 1.75 8.30
C SER A 80 -15.54 2.93 7.77
N GLN A 81 -14.23 2.73 7.61
CA GLN A 81 -13.28 3.75 7.21
C GLN A 81 -12.18 3.16 6.34
N ILE A 82 -11.73 3.92 5.35
CA ILE A 82 -10.51 3.63 4.58
C ILE A 82 -9.61 4.85 4.63
N TYR A 83 -8.42 4.69 5.17
CA TYR A 83 -7.38 5.70 5.27
C TYR A 83 -6.41 5.49 4.12
N PHE A 84 -6.12 6.56 3.37
CA PHE A 84 -5.05 6.60 2.39
C PHE A 84 -3.99 7.58 2.85
N SER A 85 -2.73 7.15 2.89
CA SER A 85 -1.60 7.99 3.28
C SER A 85 -0.60 8.12 2.14
N PHE A 86 -0.12 9.34 1.95
CA PHE A 86 0.78 9.73 0.87
C PHE A 86 2.05 10.33 1.44
N VAL A 87 3.19 10.10 0.77
CA VAL A 87 4.49 10.63 1.20
C VAL A 87 5.33 11.07 0.00
N ASP A 88 6.03 12.21 0.12
CA ASP A 88 7.18 12.53 -0.72
C ASP A 88 8.42 11.88 -0.09
N ALA A 89 8.66 10.62 -0.44
CA ALA A 89 9.78 9.85 0.09
C ALA A 89 11.15 10.42 -0.30
N SER A 90 11.22 11.24 -1.36
CA SER A 90 12.45 11.87 -1.81
C SER A 90 12.79 13.17 -1.07
N PHE A 91 11.84 13.72 -0.29
CA PHE A 91 11.90 15.04 0.34
C PHE A 91 12.32 16.16 -0.63
N SER A 92 12.09 15.97 -1.93
CA SER A 92 12.55 16.87 -2.98
C SER A 92 11.48 17.87 -3.44
N GLY A 93 10.27 17.78 -2.89
CA GLY A 93 9.11 18.52 -3.34
C GLY A 93 8.42 17.87 -4.55
N LYS A 94 8.68 16.58 -4.78
CA LYS A 94 7.96 15.76 -5.76
C LYS A 94 6.52 15.51 -5.29
N PRO A 95 5.59 15.16 -6.19
CA PRO A 95 4.25 14.74 -5.80
C PRO A 95 4.31 13.61 -4.79
N GLN A 96 3.48 13.70 -3.75
CA GLN A 96 3.39 12.66 -2.72
C GLN A 96 2.71 11.43 -3.30
N GLN A 97 3.21 10.26 -2.90
CA GLN A 97 2.82 8.97 -3.47
C GLN A 97 2.14 8.10 -2.42
N LEU A 98 1.10 7.36 -2.84
CA LEU A 98 0.40 6.42 -2.00
C LEU A 98 1.36 5.35 -1.47
N TYR A 99 1.40 5.19 -0.14
CA TYR A 99 2.26 4.20 0.52
C TYR A 99 1.59 3.42 1.65
N GLU A 100 0.45 3.86 2.18
CA GLU A 100 -0.33 3.11 3.16
C GLU A 100 -1.81 3.18 2.80
N ILE A 101 -2.46 2.01 2.84
CA ILE A 101 -3.92 1.89 2.85
C ILE A 101 -4.29 1.14 4.12
N ARG A 102 -5.00 1.81 5.02
CA ARG A 102 -5.53 1.20 6.24
C ARG A 102 -7.04 1.13 6.15
N VAL A 103 -7.58 -0.06 6.33
CA VAL A 103 -9.01 -0.31 6.26
C VAL A 103 -9.51 -0.73 7.62
N VAL A 104 -10.65 -0.18 7.99
CA VAL A 104 -11.32 -0.46 9.25
C VAL A 104 -12.72 -0.95 8.94
N TYR A 105 -13.07 -2.11 9.47
CA TYR A 105 -14.39 -2.71 9.28
C TYR A 105 -15.30 -2.46 10.49
N PRO A 106 -16.62 -2.61 10.34
CA PRO A 106 -17.55 -2.74 11.46
C PRO A 106 -17.24 -3.97 12.33
N ASP A 107 -17.72 -3.99 13.57
CA ASP A 107 -17.51 -5.10 14.50
C ASP A 107 -18.20 -6.40 14.04
N ASP A 108 -19.26 -6.29 13.25
CA ASP A 108 -20.07 -7.39 12.71
C ASP A 108 -19.68 -7.83 11.29
N ALA A 109 -18.61 -7.27 10.71
CA ALA A 109 -18.09 -7.69 9.41
C ALA A 109 -17.62 -9.14 9.41
N ASP A 110 -17.81 -9.83 8.28
CA ASP A 110 -17.30 -11.19 8.09
C ASP A 110 -15.78 -11.17 7.81
N MET A 111 -15.00 -11.14 8.89
CA MET A 111 -13.54 -11.10 8.78
C MET A 111 -12.95 -12.42 8.24
N GLU A 112 -13.66 -13.54 8.34
CA GLU A 112 -13.22 -14.79 7.70
C GLU A 112 -13.27 -14.67 6.16
N GLN A 113 -14.30 -14.00 5.64
CA GLN A 113 -14.40 -13.66 4.22
C GLN A 113 -13.28 -12.71 3.78
N VAL A 114 -13.00 -11.66 4.55
CA VAL A 114 -11.88 -10.73 4.30
C VAL A 114 -10.57 -11.50 4.21
N LEU A 115 -10.26 -12.33 5.21
CA LEU A 115 -9.05 -13.14 5.24
C LEU A 115 -8.95 -14.07 4.02
N LYS A 116 -10.06 -14.71 3.65
CA LYS A 116 -10.13 -15.60 2.48
C LYS A 116 -9.82 -14.86 1.19
N LYS A 117 -10.34 -13.64 1.01
CA LYS A 117 -10.08 -12.83 -0.19
C LYS A 117 -8.64 -12.33 -0.22
N MET A 118 -8.10 -11.86 0.90
CA MET A 118 -6.67 -11.49 0.99
C MET A 118 -5.75 -12.68 0.67
N LYS A 119 -6.02 -13.88 1.20
CA LYS A 119 -5.23 -15.09 0.85
C LYS A 119 -5.32 -15.44 -0.64
N LYS A 120 -6.47 -15.18 -1.27
CA LYS A 120 -6.63 -15.37 -2.71
C LYS A 120 -5.78 -14.39 -3.51
N ASP A 121 -5.76 -13.12 -3.10
CA ASP A 121 -5.13 -12.04 -3.86
C ASP A 121 -3.62 -11.96 -3.62
N PHE A 122 -3.18 -12.16 -2.38
CA PHE A 122 -1.78 -12.02 -1.93
C PHE A 122 -1.05 -13.35 -1.72
N GLY A 123 -1.76 -14.48 -1.80
CA GLY A 123 -1.16 -15.80 -1.65
C GLY A 123 -0.87 -16.18 -0.19
N LYS A 124 0.31 -16.77 0.03
CA LYS A 124 0.66 -17.41 1.31
C LYS A 124 1.02 -16.37 2.38
N THR A 125 0.56 -16.63 3.60
CA THR A 125 0.94 -15.85 4.77
C THR A 125 2.34 -16.21 5.26
N VAL A 126 2.94 -15.31 6.03
CA VAL A 126 4.19 -15.52 6.77
C VAL A 126 3.91 -15.56 8.27
N PRO A 127 4.70 -16.35 9.04
CA PRO A 127 4.43 -16.57 10.46
C PRO A 127 4.78 -15.37 11.35
N ASN A 128 5.60 -14.43 10.86
CA ASN A 128 5.95 -13.21 11.57
C ASN A 128 6.43 -12.14 10.58
N ILE A 129 6.41 -10.89 11.03
CA ILE A 129 6.97 -9.75 10.31
C ILE A 129 7.66 -8.80 11.29
N SER A 130 8.71 -8.13 10.81
CA SER A 130 9.28 -6.95 11.43
C SER A 130 8.87 -5.72 10.62
N LEU A 131 8.11 -4.82 11.23
CA LEU A 131 7.67 -3.58 10.59
C LEU A 131 8.46 -2.41 11.17
N TYR A 132 9.45 -1.94 10.41
CA TYR A 132 10.17 -0.72 10.74
C TYR A 132 9.33 0.52 10.42
N SER A 133 9.44 1.54 11.27
CA SER A 133 8.93 2.87 10.97
C SER A 133 9.59 3.40 9.69
N LEU A 134 8.81 4.11 8.86
CA LEU A 134 9.23 4.56 7.53
C LEU A 134 10.56 5.32 7.50
N LEU A 135 10.85 6.09 8.55
CA LEU A 135 12.00 7.00 8.60
C LEU A 135 12.89 6.77 9.82
N SER A 136 12.71 5.66 10.55
CA SER A 136 13.51 5.38 11.75
C SER A 136 13.63 3.90 12.05
N MET A 137 14.72 3.51 12.71
CA MET A 137 14.97 2.14 13.15
C MET A 137 14.04 1.62 14.26
N ALA A 138 12.98 2.36 14.63
CA ALA A 138 11.93 1.86 15.51
C ALA A 138 11.20 0.71 14.81
N VAL A 139 11.13 -0.45 15.46
CA VAL A 139 10.56 -1.67 14.89
C VAL A 139 9.41 -2.19 15.75
N SER A 140 8.35 -2.65 15.09
CA SER A 140 7.29 -3.44 15.70
C SER A 140 7.38 -4.87 15.17
N GLU A 141 7.46 -5.83 16.09
CA GLU A 141 7.49 -7.26 15.76
C GLU A 141 6.09 -7.83 15.92
N TYR A 142 5.64 -8.58 14.91
CA TYR A 142 4.34 -9.22 14.90
C TYR A 142 4.48 -10.70 14.58
N GLU A 143 3.72 -11.52 15.29
CA GLU A 143 3.70 -12.98 15.15
C GLU A 143 2.28 -13.45 14.86
N GLU A 144 2.13 -14.45 13.99
CA GLU A 144 0.86 -15.02 13.59
C GLU A 144 0.10 -15.57 14.80
N LYS A 145 -1.18 -15.24 14.86
CA LYS A 145 -2.12 -15.65 15.92
C LYS A 145 -3.45 -16.01 15.26
N GLU A 146 -4.36 -16.62 16.02
CA GLU A 146 -5.67 -17.04 15.52
C GLU A 146 -6.40 -15.96 14.70
N ASN A 147 -6.30 -14.70 15.11
CA ASN A 147 -6.97 -13.56 14.49
C ASN A 147 -6.03 -12.58 13.77
N ALA A 148 -4.79 -12.98 13.49
CA ALA A 148 -3.82 -12.14 12.82
C ALA A 148 -3.07 -12.90 11.72
N ALA A 149 -2.93 -12.28 10.54
CA ALA A 149 -2.24 -12.87 9.41
C ALA A 149 -1.40 -11.80 8.69
N TYR A 150 -0.28 -12.22 8.12
CA TYR A 150 0.71 -11.31 7.54
C TYR A 150 1.17 -11.81 6.18
N TRP A 151 1.51 -10.87 5.29
CA TRP A 151 2.13 -11.10 3.99
C TRP A 151 3.30 -10.14 3.83
N THR A 152 4.32 -10.57 3.10
CA THR A 152 5.47 -9.74 2.73
C THR A 152 5.81 -9.97 1.26
N SER A 153 6.29 -8.92 0.59
CA SER A 153 6.93 -9.01 -0.72
C SER A 153 8.38 -9.51 -0.59
N GLN A 154 9.22 -9.23 -1.59
CA GLN A 154 10.68 -9.36 -1.47
C GLN A 154 11.25 -8.46 -0.37
N SER A 155 12.31 -8.94 0.28
CA SER A 155 13.13 -8.18 1.22
C SER A 155 13.99 -7.13 0.50
N LEU A 156 14.41 -6.08 1.21
CA LEU A 156 15.34 -5.10 0.69
C LEU A 156 16.66 -5.76 0.26
N LYS A 157 17.14 -6.76 1.01
CA LYS A 157 18.34 -7.54 0.70
C LYS A 157 18.29 -8.21 -0.66
N GLU A 158 17.11 -8.66 -1.10
CA GLU A 158 16.92 -9.32 -2.40
C GLU A 158 16.91 -8.33 -3.57
N VAL A 159 16.56 -7.06 -3.32
CA VAL A 159 16.40 -6.04 -4.36
C VAL A 159 17.52 -4.99 -4.38
N VAL A 160 18.52 -5.10 -3.51
CA VAL A 160 19.74 -4.27 -3.58
C VAL A 160 20.34 -4.41 -4.99
N PRO A 161 20.56 -3.30 -5.72
CA PRO A 161 21.10 -3.37 -7.06
C PRO A 161 22.55 -3.88 -7.03
N LYS A 162 22.92 -4.70 -8.02
CA LYS A 162 24.29 -5.22 -8.14
C LYS A 162 25.29 -4.11 -8.47
N GLU A 163 24.88 -3.19 -9.34
CA GLU A 163 25.60 -1.96 -9.60
C GLU A 163 25.23 -0.93 -8.52
N ASN A 164 26.19 -0.10 -8.10
CA ASN A 164 25.96 0.97 -7.12
C ASN A 164 25.43 0.51 -5.75
N ALA A 165 25.61 -0.76 -5.37
CA ALA A 165 25.13 -1.31 -4.10
C ALA A 165 25.54 -0.48 -2.87
N GLU A 166 26.78 0.00 -2.82
CA GLU A 166 27.27 0.80 -1.68
C GLU A 166 26.64 2.20 -1.65
N GLU A 167 26.37 2.79 -2.81
CA GLU A 167 25.65 4.08 -2.87
C GLU A 167 24.19 3.90 -2.46
N TYR A 168 23.54 2.84 -2.96
CA TYR A 168 22.17 2.48 -2.58
C TYR A 168 22.02 2.35 -1.06
N LYS A 169 22.95 1.64 -0.40
CA LYS A 169 23.00 1.51 1.06
C LYS A 169 23.14 2.86 1.76
N ARG A 170 24.09 3.68 1.30
CA ARG A 170 24.34 5.01 1.85
C ARG A 170 23.10 5.92 1.75
N MET A 171 22.36 5.82 0.64
CA MET A 171 21.14 6.60 0.47
C MET A 171 20.05 6.17 1.45
N TRP A 172 19.88 4.87 1.68
CA TRP A 172 18.99 4.36 2.73
C TRP A 172 19.38 4.87 4.13
N GLU A 173 20.67 4.93 4.46
CA GLU A 173 21.14 5.49 5.74
C GLU A 173 20.73 6.96 5.92
N ASN A 174 20.59 7.72 4.83
CA ASN A 174 20.13 9.11 4.87
C ASN A 174 18.61 9.23 5.11
N PHE A 175 17.82 8.29 4.62
CA PHE A 175 16.36 8.28 4.81
C PHE A 175 15.94 7.65 6.14
N GLN A 176 16.63 6.58 6.55
CA GLN A 176 16.26 5.76 7.71
C GLN A 176 17.09 6.14 8.93
N GLN A 177 16.52 6.98 9.81
CA GLN A 177 17.22 7.47 10.98
C GLN A 177 17.72 6.33 11.89
N GLY A 178 19.05 6.25 12.07
CA GLY A 178 19.72 5.25 12.91
C GLY A 178 20.20 4.01 12.16
N LEU A 179 19.89 3.88 10.87
CA LEU A 179 20.47 2.85 10.00
C LEU A 179 21.95 3.18 9.74
N ASN A 180 22.80 2.16 9.74
CA ASN A 180 24.23 2.25 9.46
C ASN A 180 24.78 0.89 9.02
N ALA A 181 26.04 0.85 8.61
CA ALA A 181 26.70 -0.37 8.16
C ALA A 181 26.64 -1.56 9.15
N GLU A 182 26.58 -1.33 10.46
CA GLU A 182 26.57 -2.41 11.46
C GLU A 182 25.21 -3.12 11.54
N ASN A 183 24.11 -2.42 11.25
CA ASN A 183 22.75 -2.95 11.32
C ASN A 183 22.07 -3.13 9.95
N TRP A 184 22.76 -2.79 8.86
CA TRP A 184 22.27 -2.94 7.49
C TRP A 184 21.80 -4.36 7.16
N ASP A 185 22.59 -5.38 7.49
CA ASP A 185 22.29 -6.76 7.10
C ASP A 185 21.00 -7.25 7.76
N GLU A 186 20.81 -6.97 9.05
CA GLU A 186 19.57 -7.31 9.75
C GLU A 186 18.39 -6.51 9.20
N PHE A 187 18.55 -5.19 9.05
CA PHE A 187 17.51 -4.32 8.52
C PHE A 187 17.06 -4.77 7.14
N SER A 188 17.99 -4.96 6.20
CA SER A 188 17.67 -5.29 4.81
C SER A 188 17.07 -6.69 4.65
N GLU A 189 17.40 -7.63 5.53
CA GLU A 189 16.81 -8.97 5.56
C GLU A 189 15.37 -8.97 6.09
N LYS A 190 15.11 -8.16 7.12
CA LYS A 190 13.79 -8.10 7.78
C LYS A 190 12.82 -7.11 7.14
N SER A 191 13.33 -6.07 6.50
CA SER A 191 12.55 -5.05 5.81
C SER A 191 12.15 -5.52 4.43
N HIS A 192 10.84 -5.61 4.20
CA HIS A 192 10.26 -5.99 2.91
C HIS A 192 9.71 -4.76 2.20
N LEU A 193 9.66 -4.79 0.87
CA LEU A 193 9.18 -3.65 0.07
C LEU A 193 7.74 -3.30 0.41
N THR A 194 6.88 -4.31 0.56
CA THR A 194 5.50 -4.15 0.97
C THR A 194 5.05 -5.22 1.97
N TYR A 195 4.00 -4.88 2.70
CA TYR A 195 3.40 -5.69 3.75
C TYR A 195 1.88 -5.70 3.62
N GLY A 196 1.29 -6.86 3.90
CA GLY A 196 -0.13 -7.01 4.15
C GLY A 196 -0.34 -7.45 5.59
N ILE A 197 -1.24 -6.79 6.31
CA ILE A 197 -1.52 -7.08 7.71
C ILE A 197 -3.03 -7.22 7.86
N TYR A 198 -3.46 -8.33 8.44
CA TYR A 198 -4.86 -8.62 8.76
C TYR A 198 -5.04 -8.72 10.28
N ALA A 199 -6.09 -8.08 10.79
CA ALA A 199 -6.50 -8.09 12.19
C ALA A 199 -8.01 -8.37 12.29
N GLY A 200 -8.37 -9.63 12.55
CA GLY A 200 -9.75 -10.10 12.73
C GLY A 200 -10.23 -9.97 14.17
N GLY A 201 -10.28 -8.74 14.69
CA GLY A 201 -10.82 -8.46 16.01
C GLY A 201 -9.99 -7.45 16.80
N LYS A 202 -10.58 -6.99 17.90
CA LYS A 202 -9.89 -6.12 18.86
C LYS A 202 -8.65 -6.83 19.43
N ASP A 203 -7.57 -6.07 19.59
CA ASP A 203 -6.27 -6.51 20.14
C ASP A 203 -5.55 -7.60 19.32
N ALA A 204 -6.06 -7.98 18.13
CA ALA A 204 -5.41 -8.96 17.27
C ALA A 204 -4.03 -8.48 16.80
N VAL A 205 -3.94 -7.20 16.43
CA VAL A 205 -2.67 -6.52 16.14
C VAL A 205 -2.72 -5.13 16.79
N PRO A 206 -1.72 -4.73 17.61
CA PRO A 206 -1.73 -3.48 18.38
C PRO A 206 -1.99 -2.19 17.58
N MET A 207 -1.79 -2.19 16.27
CA MET A 207 -2.06 -1.04 15.41
C MET A 207 -3.54 -0.83 15.09
N PHE A 208 -4.42 -1.78 15.42
CA PHE A 208 -5.87 -1.67 15.22
C PHE A 208 -6.62 -1.72 16.55
N GLU A 209 -7.60 -0.84 16.68
CA GLU A 209 -8.55 -0.86 17.82
C GLU A 209 -9.67 -1.90 17.63
N LYS A 210 -9.90 -2.37 16.40
CA LYS A 210 -10.96 -3.30 15.99
C LYS A 210 -10.59 -4.06 14.71
N ASN A 211 -11.58 -4.64 14.02
CA ASN A 211 -11.42 -5.29 12.72
C ASN A 211 -10.75 -4.36 11.71
N GLY A 212 -9.66 -4.83 11.09
CA GLY A 212 -8.94 -4.01 10.12
C GLY A 212 -7.91 -4.76 9.32
N ILE A 213 -7.46 -4.09 8.26
CA ILE A 213 -6.29 -4.49 7.48
C ILE A 213 -5.40 -3.27 7.23
N CYS A 214 -4.12 -3.51 7.01
CA CYS A 214 -3.15 -2.48 6.62
C CYS A 214 -2.32 -3.04 5.47
N LEU A 215 -2.29 -2.32 4.37
CA LEU A 215 -1.39 -2.54 3.24
C LEU A 215 -0.37 -1.41 3.28
N PHE A 216 0.92 -1.76 3.30
CA PHE A 216 2.00 -0.81 3.52
C PHE A 216 3.11 -1.03 2.52
N ALA A 217 3.52 0.04 1.84
CA ALA A 217 4.52 0.04 0.77
C ALA A 217 5.58 1.13 0.96
N GLY A 218 5.78 1.60 2.19
CA GLY A 218 6.76 2.65 2.49
C GLY A 218 8.17 2.35 1.97
N ASN A 219 8.62 1.10 2.14
CA ASN A 219 9.94 0.68 1.65
C ASN A 219 10.01 0.62 0.12
N LEU A 220 8.92 0.24 -0.56
CA LEU A 220 8.82 0.27 -2.02
C LEU A 220 8.95 1.71 -2.55
N ILE A 221 8.25 2.66 -1.94
CA ILE A 221 8.31 4.07 -2.38
C ILE A 221 9.72 4.63 -2.17
N LEU A 222 10.37 4.36 -1.02
CA LEU A 222 11.76 4.75 -0.78
C LEU A 222 12.75 4.07 -1.75
N HIS A 223 12.58 2.75 -1.97
CA HIS A 223 13.38 2.01 -2.93
C HIS A 223 13.32 2.65 -4.32
N ASN A 224 12.11 2.93 -4.82
CA ASN A 224 11.90 3.53 -6.13
C ASN A 224 12.54 4.94 -6.23
N ALA A 225 12.39 5.76 -5.19
CA ALA A 225 13.00 7.09 -5.14
C ALA A 225 14.54 7.03 -5.17
N ILE A 226 15.14 6.08 -4.45
CA ILE A 226 16.60 5.85 -4.46
C ILE A 226 17.05 5.38 -5.85
N MET A 227 16.34 4.42 -6.45
CA MET A 227 16.68 3.90 -7.77
C MET A 227 16.60 4.99 -8.85
N GLU A 228 15.58 5.83 -8.83
CA GLU A 228 15.45 6.96 -9.77
C GLU A 228 16.64 7.93 -9.62
N GLN A 229 17.04 8.26 -8.40
CA GLN A 229 18.20 9.12 -8.15
C GLN A 229 19.50 8.49 -8.68
N LEU A 230 19.73 7.20 -8.41
CA LEU A 230 20.89 6.47 -8.92
C LEU A 230 20.96 6.42 -10.45
N GLU A 231 19.81 6.46 -11.15
CA GLU A 231 19.76 6.53 -12.61
C GLU A 231 20.08 7.93 -13.13
N THR A 232 19.65 8.98 -12.42
CA THR A 232 19.91 10.38 -12.82
C THR A 232 21.34 10.87 -12.59
N GLU A 233 22.09 10.21 -11.71
CA GLU A 233 23.50 10.54 -11.43
C GLU A 233 24.51 9.86 -12.37
N LYS A 234 24.05 9.00 -13.29
CA LYS A 234 24.87 8.36 -14.34
C LYS A 234 25.10 9.29 -15.54
#